data_AF-A0AAV1TVZ0-F1
#
_entry.id   AF-A0AAV1TVZ0-F1
#
_cell.length_a   1.000
_cell.length_b   1.000
_cell.length_c   1.000
_cell.angle_alpha   90.00
_cell.angle_beta   90.00
_cell.angle_gamma   90.00
#
_symmetry.space_group_name_H-M   'P 1'
#
loop_
_entity.id
_entity.type
_entity.pdbx_description
1 polymer ?
#
loop_
_entity_poly.entity_id
_entity_poly.type
_entity_poly.pdbx_seq_one_letter_code
_entity_poly.pdbx_strand_id
1 'polypeptide(L)' 'MLDGEDDSFYVTREGYSHLSDSDWEVVGRMGVLMGEPAIIGKLESLSIDQQHAAINKFL' A
#
# COMPACT_ATOMS: atom_id res chain seq x y z
N MET A 1 28.10 16.18 0.12
CA MET A 1 27.16 15.76 -0.94
C MET A 1 25.88 15.42 -0.22
N LEU A 2 24.90 16.31 -0.29
CA LEU A 2 23.52 15.99 0.08
C LEU A 2 22.95 15.34 -1.17
N ASP A 3 23.10 14.02 -1.26
CA ASP A 3 22.60 13.23 -2.37
C ASP A 3 21.57 12.26 -1.80
N GLY A 4 20.39 12.27 -2.39
CA GLY A 4 19.24 11.48 -1.96
C GLY A 4 18.25 12.26 -1.12
N GLU A 5 17.51 13.20 -1.74
CA GLU A 5 16.09 13.31 -1.43
C GLU A 5 15.46 11.94 -1.77
N ASP A 6 15.54 10.99 -0.82
CA ASP A 6 14.76 9.76 -0.87
C ASP A 6 13.32 10.13 -0.50
N ASP A 7 12.69 10.88 -1.40
CA ASP A 7 11.25 11.16 -1.42
C ASP A 7 10.47 9.90 -1.88
N SER A 8 11.11 8.73 -1.83
CA SER A 8 10.47 7.46 -2.06
C SER A 8 9.83 7.03 -0.76
N PHE A 9 8.52 7.26 -0.67
CA PHE A 9 7.67 6.70 0.37
C PHE A 9 7.65 5.17 0.21
N TYR A 10 8.73 4.50 0.62
CA TYR A 10 8.79 3.05 0.72
C TYR A 10 7.95 2.64 1.92
N VAL A 11 6.64 2.50 1.73
CA VAL A 11 5.90 1.65 2.65
C VAL A 11 6.50 0.27 2.54
N THR A 12 7.26 -0.11 3.55
CA THR A 12 7.78 -1.44 3.67
C THR A 12 6.61 -2.36 3.98
N ARG A 13 6.47 -3.38 3.14
CA ARG A 13 5.50 -4.48 3.29
C ARG A 13 5.43 -5.04 4.72
N GLU A 14 6.47 -4.84 5.53
CA GLU A 14 6.52 -5.20 6.96
C GLU A 14 5.33 -4.67 7.77
N GLY A 15 4.84 -3.45 7.50
CA GLY A 15 3.64 -2.89 8.16
C GLY A 15 2.32 -3.57 7.75
N TYR A 16 2.36 -4.39 6.71
CA TYR A 16 1.24 -5.07 6.09
C TYR A 16 1.46 -6.58 6.00
N SER A 17 2.13 -7.15 6.99
CA SER A 17 2.43 -8.59 7.05
C SER A 17 1.18 -9.50 7.06
N HIS A 18 0.01 -8.96 7.39
CA HIS A 18 -1.28 -9.65 7.27
C HIS A 18 -1.80 -9.74 5.83
N LEU A 19 -1.29 -8.92 4.91
CA LEU A 19 -1.59 -9.00 3.49
C LEU A 19 -0.75 -10.09 2.83
N SER A 20 -1.40 -10.91 2.00
CA SER A 20 -0.71 -11.91 1.19
C SER A 20 0.14 -11.24 0.09
N ASP A 21 1.06 -11.99 -0.52
CA ASP A 21 1.80 -11.51 -1.71
C ASP A 21 0.86 -11.00 -2.81
N SER A 22 -0.23 -11.71 -3.05
CA SER A 22 -1.23 -11.37 -4.06
C SER A 22 -2.00 -10.09 -3.70
N ASP A 23 -2.37 -9.92 -2.43
CA ASP A 23 -3.00 -8.69 -1.96
C ASP A 23 -2.04 -7.50 -2.11
N TRP A 24 -0.76 -7.71 -1.80
CA TRP A 24 0.27 -6.68 -1.90
C TRP A 24 0.52 -6.25 -3.35
N GLU A 25 0.50 -7.18 -4.30
CA GLU A 25 0.55 -6.85 -5.73
C GLU A 25 -0.61 -5.94 -6.15
N VAL A 26 -1.83 -6.21 -5.65
CA VAL A 26 -3.00 -5.37 -5.93
C VAL A 26 -2.81 -3.99 -5.33
N VAL A 27 -2.30 -3.89 -4.10
CA VAL A 27 -1.94 -2.59 -3.48
C VAL A 27 -0.93 -1.83 -4.34
N GLY A 28 0.09 -2.50 -4.87
CA GLY A 28 1.06 -1.90 -5.79
C GLY A 28 0.40 -1.36 -7.06
N ARG A 29 -0.49 -2.13 -7.70
CA ARG A 29 -1.25 -1.68 -8.88
C ARG A 29 -2.16 -0.50 -8.57
N MET A 30 -2.83 -0.52 -7.41
CA MET A 30 -3.65 0.58 -6.92
C MET A 30 -2.82 1.84 -6.63
N GLY A 31 -1.61 1.68 -6.10
CA GLY A 31 -0.65 2.76 -5.89
C GLY A 31 -0.20 3.41 -7.20
N VAL A 32 0.02 2.62 -8.25
CA VAL A 32 0.31 3.17 -9.60
C VAL A 32 -0.87 3.98 -10.16
N LEU A 33 -2.11 3.55 -9.90
CA LEU A 33 -3.32 4.20 -10.43
C LEU A 33 -3.74 5.46 -9.65
N MET A 34 -3.64 5.43 -8.31
CA MET A 34 -4.18 6.47 -7.42
C MET A 34 -3.09 7.29 -6.71
N GLY A 35 -1.83 6.88 -6.83
CA GLY A 35 -0.71 7.37 -6.04
C GLY A 35 -0.48 6.52 -4.80
N GLU A 36 0.76 6.09 -4.58
CA GLU A 36 1.16 5.30 -3.40
C GLU A 36 0.75 5.95 -2.07
N PRO A 37 0.96 7.27 -1.83
CA PRO A 37 0.54 7.89 -0.58
C PRO A 37 -0.97 7.81 -0.33
N ALA A 38 -1.78 7.86 -1.39
CA ALA A 38 -3.23 7.84 -1.28
C ALA A 38 -3.75 6.44 -0.90
N ILE A 39 -3.20 5.38 -1.50
CA ILE A 39 -3.60 4.02 -1.15
C ILE A 39 -3.13 3.64 0.25
N ILE A 40 -1.92 4.06 0.64
CA ILE A 40 -1.39 3.81 1.98
C ILE A 40 -2.20 4.53 3.03
N GLY A 41 -2.44 5.83 2.89
CA GLY A 41 -3.27 6.58 3.84
C GLY A 41 -4.70 6.01 3.94
N LYS A 42 -5.23 5.47 2.84
CA LYS A 42 -6.51 4.75 2.86
C LYS A 42 -6.40 3.45 3.66
N LEU A 43 -5.38 2.62 3.45
CA LEU A 43 -5.21 1.37 4.19
C LEU A 43 -4.98 1.62 5.68
N GLU A 44 -4.18 2.61 6.06
CA GLU A 44 -3.96 3.01 7.46
C GLU A 44 -5.24 3.47 8.15
N SER A 45 -6.20 4.03 7.42
CA SER A 45 -7.51 4.44 7.95
C SER A 45 -8.49 3.28 8.15
N LEU A 46 -8.17 2.09 7.65
CA LEU A 46 -9.05 0.92 7.64
C LEU A 46 -8.58 -0.15 8.63
N SER A 47 -9.53 -0.86 9.24
CA SER A 47 -9.20 -2.09 9.99
C SER A 47 -8.64 -3.16 9.06
N ILE A 48 -7.93 -4.15 9.62
CA ILE A 48 -7.36 -5.27 8.85
C ILE A 48 -8.44 -5.94 7.95
N ASP A 49 -9.61 -6.29 8.50
CA ASP A 49 -10.71 -6.87 7.73
C ASP A 49 -11.18 -5.97 6.58
N GLN A 50 -11.21 -4.66 6.81
CA GLN A 50 -11.60 -3.67 5.81
C GLN A 50 -10.52 -3.49 4.73
N GLN A 51 -9.24 -3.63 5.08
CA GLN A 51 -8.15 -3.61 4.10
C GLN A 51 -8.29 -4.78 3.12
N HIS A 52 -8.50 -6.01 3.62
CA HIS A 52 -8.77 -7.17 2.77
C HIS A 52 -10.01 -6.98 1.89
N ALA A 53 -11.10 -6.45 2.46
CA ALA A 53 -12.31 -6.17 1.69
C ALA A 53 -12.10 -5.06 0.63
N ALA A 54 -11.25 -4.07 0.91
CA ALA A 54 -10.92 -3.01 -0.04
C ALA A 54 -10.05 -3.53 -1.19
N ILE A 55 -9.07 -4.39 -0.89
CA ILE A 55 -8.18 -5.01 -1.87
C ILE A 55 -8.94 -6.00 -2.76
N ASN A 56 -9.78 -6.86 -2.16
CA ASN A 56 -10.60 -7.83 -2.90
C ASN A 56 -11.58 -7.20 -3.89
N LYS A 57 -11.95 -5.91 -3.73
CA LYS A 57 -12.79 -5.20 -4.71
C LYS A 57 -12.06 -4.87 -6.01
N PHE A 58 -10.74 -5.00 -6.04
CA PHE A 58 -9.88 -4.74 -7.19
C PHE A 58 -9.35 -6.04 -7.83
N LEU A 59 -9.72 -7.21 -7.29
CA LEU A 59 -9.57 -8.52 -7.94
C LEU A 59 -10.78 -8.79 -8.83
#